data_AF-A0A2M9IAY0-F1
#
_entry.id   AF-A0A2M9IAY0-F1
#
_cell.length_a   1.000
_cell.length_b   1.000
_cell.length_c   1.000
_cell.angle_alpha   90.00
_cell.angle_beta   90.00
_cell.angle_gamma   90.00
#
_symmetry.space_group_name_H-M   'P 1'
#
loop_
_entity.id
_entity.type
_entity.pdbx_description
1 polymer ?
#
loop_
_entity_poly.entity_id
_entity_poly.type
_entity_poly.pdbx_seq_one_letter_code
_entity_poly.pdbx_strand_id
1 'polypeptide(L)'
;MYVCSCFGITEQQVKQHADNGACTPRKIASVCKAGTDCGGCVRRIQALLGRGACPRRELIDQGGPALAPLTGRTSGAGPEELGDAA
;
A
#
# COMPACT_ATOMS: atom_id res chain seq x y z
N MET A 1 18.04 13.87 13.49
CA MET A 1 18.19 12.46 13.93
C MET A 1 17.89 11.51 12.77
N TYR A 2 18.54 10.35 12.69
CA TYR A 2 18.18 9.30 11.73
C TYR A 2 16.95 8.52 12.19
N VAL A 3 16.04 8.28 11.25
CA VAL A 3 14.82 7.48 11.43
C VAL A 3 14.99 6.10 10.81
N CYS A 4 15.61 5.99 9.65
CA CYS A 4 15.93 4.72 8.99
C CYS A 4 17.44 4.59 8.77
N SER A 5 18.07 3.63 9.44
CA SER A 5 19.51 3.38 9.27
C SER A 5 19.84 2.69 7.95
N CYS A 6 18.98 1.81 7.44
CA CYS A 6 19.23 1.05 6.20
C CYS A 6 19.42 1.94 4.97
N PHE A 7 18.65 3.03 4.90
CA PHE A 7 18.67 3.97 3.78
C PHE A 7 19.16 5.36 4.18
N GLY A 8 19.66 5.53 5.41
CA GLY A 8 20.18 6.81 5.91
C GLY A 8 19.15 7.95 5.95
N ILE A 9 17.87 7.63 6.20
CA ILE A 9 16.80 8.64 6.18
C ILE A 9 16.69 9.34 7.52
N THR A 10 16.68 10.67 7.48
CA THR A 10 16.56 11.55 8.64
C THR A 10 15.12 11.93 8.94
N GLU A 11 14.87 12.36 10.16
CA GLU A 11 13.58 12.90 10.58
C GLU A 11 13.16 14.14 9.78
N GLN A 12 14.11 15.01 9.43
CA GLN A 12 13.86 16.18 8.59
C GLN A 12 13.39 15.79 7.19
N GLN A 13 14.01 14.77 6.58
CA GLN A 13 13.56 14.25 5.28
C GLN A 13 12.15 13.66 5.38
N VAL A 14 11.82 12.92 6.45
CA VAL A 14 10.46 12.41 6.66
C VAL A 14 9.44 13.54 6.75
N LYS A 15 9.74 14.60 7.50
CA LYS A 15 8.87 15.79 7.63
C LYS A 15 8.71 16.51 6.30
N GLN A 16 9.81 16.78 5.58
CA GLN A 16 9.77 17.41 4.26
C GLN A 16 8.93 16.62 3.26
N HIS A 17 9.05 15.29 3.24
CA HIS A 17 8.23 14.45 2.39
C HIS A 17 6.74 14.49 2.80
N ALA A 18 6.45 14.55 4.10
CA ALA A 18 5.08 14.72 4.60
C ALA A 18 4.47 16.05 4.16
N ASP A 19 5.24 17.15 4.26
CA ASP A 19 4.84 18.48 3.80
C ASP A 19 4.60 18.51 2.28
N ASN A 20 5.37 17.72 1.52
CA ASN A 20 5.20 17.51 0.09
C ASN A 20 4.04 16.53 -0.26
N GLY A 21 3.24 16.10 0.72
CA GLY A 21 2.05 15.26 0.52
C GLY A 21 2.25 13.75 0.71
N ALA A 22 3.40 13.30 1.19
CA ALA A 22 3.66 11.90 1.52
C ALA A 22 3.28 11.56 2.97
N CYS A 23 2.06 11.87 3.41
CA CYS A 23 1.67 11.75 4.82
C CYS A 23 1.29 10.33 5.29
N THR A 24 1.65 9.27 4.53
CA THR A 24 1.55 7.87 5.01
C THR A 24 2.91 7.18 4.98
N PRO A 25 3.18 6.20 5.87
CA PRO A 25 4.40 5.41 5.81
C PRO A 25 4.62 4.75 4.45
N ARG A 26 3.54 4.32 3.79
CA ARG A 26 3.60 3.72 2.45
C ARG A 26 4.02 4.74 1.40
N LYS A 27 3.56 5.99 1.50
CA LYS A 27 3.98 7.05 0.57
C LYS A 27 5.40 7.55 0.87
N ILE A 28 5.78 7.64 2.13
CA ILE A 28 7.18 7.84 2.56
C ILE A 28 8.08 6.75 1.94
N ALA A 29 7.71 5.48 2.07
CA ALA A 29 8.43 4.37 1.46
C ALA A 29 8.55 4.52 -0.07
N SER A 30 7.51 5.00 -0.76
CA SER A 30 7.55 5.20 -2.21
C SER A 30 8.49 6.34 -2.66
N VAL A 31 8.70 7.37 -1.85
CA VAL A 31 9.54 8.52 -2.22
C VAL A 31 10.98 8.39 -1.74
N CYS A 32 11.23 7.75 -0.59
CA CYS A 32 12.56 7.70 0.02
C CYS A 32 13.00 6.30 0.47
N LYS A 33 12.27 5.24 0.13
CA LYS A 33 12.57 3.82 0.45
C LYS A 33 12.57 3.48 1.95
N ALA A 34 12.29 4.44 2.85
CA ALA A 34 12.25 4.15 4.28
C ALA A 34 11.18 3.08 4.60
N GLY A 35 11.60 2.03 5.30
CA GLY A 35 10.70 0.96 5.76
C GLY A 35 10.46 -0.17 4.76
N THR A 36 11.20 -0.23 3.64
CA THR A 36 11.12 -1.34 2.66
C THR A 36 12.14 -2.45 2.87
N ASP A 37 13.08 -2.28 3.81
CA ASP A 37 14.10 -3.27 4.17
C ASP A 37 13.73 -3.94 5.50
N CYS A 38 14.51 -3.77 6.57
CA CYS A 38 14.25 -4.39 7.88
C CYS A 38 12.97 -3.93 8.59
N GLY A 39 12.33 -2.85 8.12
CA GLY A 39 11.04 -2.36 8.63
C GLY A 39 11.05 -1.71 10.02
N GLY A 40 12.16 -1.72 10.77
CA GLY A 40 12.20 -1.22 12.16
C GLY A 40 11.83 0.27 12.32
N CYS A 41 12.03 1.06 11.27
CA CYS A 41 11.68 2.50 11.27
C CYS A 41 10.18 2.78 11.07
N VAL A 42 9.36 1.81 10.65
CA VAL A 42 7.96 2.05 10.23
C VAL A 42 7.10 2.60 11.37
N ARG A 43 7.22 2.05 12.58
CA ARG A 43 6.47 2.55 13.76
C ARG A 43 6.89 3.97 14.14
N ARG A 44 8.17 4.29 14.01
CA ARG A 44 8.71 5.63 14.25
C ARG A 44 8.19 6.63 13.23
N ILE A 45 8.19 6.26 11.95
CA ILE A 45 7.61 7.09 10.87
C ILE A 45 6.12 7.34 11.13
N GLN A 46 5.36 6.32 11.53
CA GLN A 46 3.94 6.49 11.92
C GLN A 46 3.76 7.50 13.06
N ALA A 47 4.62 7.46 14.08
CA ALA A 47 4.56 8.41 15.18
C ALA A 47 4.87 9.85 14.74
N LEU A 48 5.87 10.02 13.86
CA LEU A 48 6.25 11.33 13.30
C LEU A 48 5.16 11.94 12.43
N LEU A 49 4.44 11.11 11.66
CA LEU A 49 3.31 11.54 10.84
C LEU A 49 2.02 11.76 11.65
N GLY A 50 2.00 11.38 12.93
CA GLY A 50 0.82 11.45 13.79
C GLY A 50 -0.20 10.34 13.55
N ARG A 51 -1.01 10.03 14.57
CA ARG A 51 -2.14 9.09 14.48
C ARG A 51 -3.31 9.75 13.72
N GLY A 52 -3.22 9.83 12.40
CA GLY A 52 -4.38 10.17 11.55
C GLY A 52 -4.17 11.26 10.49
N ALA A 53 -2.96 11.79 10.28
CA ALA A 53 -2.75 12.91 9.36
C ALA A 53 -2.71 12.52 7.86
N CYS A 54 -3.39 11.44 7.46
CA CYS A 54 -3.53 11.15 6.04
C CYS A 54 -4.89 10.51 5.74
N PRO A 55 -5.62 11.03 4.74
CA PRO A 55 -7.02 10.74 4.45
C PRO A 55 -7.22 9.36 3.83
N ARG A 56 -6.40 8.34 4.15
CA ARG A 56 -6.70 6.97 3.72
C ARG A 56 -8.01 6.48 4.35
N ARG A 57 -8.40 6.98 5.53
CA ARG A 57 -9.75 6.79 6.06
C ARG A 57 -10.79 7.47 5.17
N GLU A 58 -10.58 8.72 4.77
CA GLU A 58 -11.48 9.44 3.84
C GLU A 58 -11.61 8.78 2.46
N LEU A 59 -10.53 8.27 1.87
CA LEU A 59 -10.59 7.56 0.57
C LEU A 59 -11.21 6.16 0.68
N ILE A 60 -11.21 5.54 1.85
CA ILE A 60 -11.94 4.28 2.11
C ILE A 60 -13.42 4.59 2.38
N ASP A 61 -13.74 5.71 3.05
CA ASP A 61 -15.10 6.19 3.30
C ASP A 61 -15.80 6.66 2.01
N GLN A 62 -15.04 7.21 1.06
CA GLN A 62 -15.52 7.59 -0.29
C GLN A 62 -15.80 6.41 -1.24
N GLY A 63 -15.81 5.17 -0.74
CA GLY A 63 -16.51 4.06 -1.40
C GLY A 63 -15.99 3.65 -2.78
N GLY A 64 -14.68 3.72 -3.04
CA GLY A 64 -14.09 3.14 -4.24
C GLY A 64 -13.81 1.63 -4.05
N PRO A 65 -14.33 0.71 -4.88
CA PRO A 65 -14.12 -0.72 -4.67
C PRO A 65 -12.64 -1.08 -4.85
N ALA A 66 -12.05 -1.72 -3.83
CA ALA A 66 -10.70 -2.29 -3.88
C ALA A 66 -10.58 -3.53 -4.79
N LEU A 67 -11.65 -3.88 -5.51
CA LEU A 67 -11.75 -4.98 -6.44
C LEU A 67 -12.48 -4.47 -7.69
N ALA A 68 -11.73 -4.19 -8.75
CA ALA A 68 -12.34 -4.26 -10.08
C ALA A 68 -12.87 -5.70 -10.27
N PRO A 69 -14.08 -5.90 -10.83
CA PRO A 69 -14.59 -7.25 -11.04
C PRO A 69 -13.64 -7.97 -11.98
N LEU A 70 -13.01 -9.03 -11.46
CA LEU A 70 -12.38 -10.08 -12.23
C LEU A 70 -13.45 -10.89 -12.97
N THR A 71 -14.22 -10.26 -13.85
CA THR A 71 -15.05 -10.96 -14.84
C THR A 71 -14.17 -11.27 -16.04
N GLY A 72 -13.59 -12.47 -16.02
CA GLY A 72 -12.86 -12.99 -17.18
C GLY A 72 -11.83 -14.07 -16.88
N ARG A 73 -12.08 -15.00 -15.97
CA ARG A 73 -11.38 -16.30 -15.95
C ARG A 73 -12.32 -17.36 -15.40
N THR A 74 -13.10 -17.94 -16.30
CA THR A 74 -13.76 -19.22 -16.04
C THR A 74 -12.68 -20.31 -16.04
N SER A 75 -12.55 -21.00 -14.93
CA SER A 75 -11.96 -22.33 -14.89
C SER A 75 -12.59 -23.09 -13.73
N GLY A 76 -13.33 -24.15 -14.05
CA GLY A 76 -13.70 -25.18 -13.07
C GLY A 76 -14.89 -26.07 -13.43
N ALA A 77 -14.58 -27.23 -14.05
CA ALA A 77 -15.21 -28.56 -13.89
C ALA A 77 -16.55 -28.92 -14.58
N GLY A 78 -16.51 -30.01 -15.39
CA GLY A 78 -17.62 -30.66 -16.15
C GLY A 78 -18.61 -31.50 -15.31
N PRO A 79 -19.41 -32.44 -15.87
CA PRO A 79 -18.99 -33.54 -16.78
C PRO A 79 -19.93 -33.87 -17.98
N GLU A 80 -19.45 -34.79 -18.83
CA GLU A 80 -20.09 -35.72 -19.81
C GLU A 80 -21.46 -35.43 -20.46
N GLU A 81 -21.55 -35.62 -21.79
CA GLU A 81 -22.53 -36.52 -22.44
C GLU A 81 -22.14 -36.79 -23.91
N LEU A 82 -22.24 -38.07 -24.28
CA LEU A 82 -21.91 -38.69 -25.57
C LEU A 82 -23.01 -38.44 -26.64
N GLY A 83 -22.64 -38.64 -27.91
CA GLY A 83 -23.54 -38.99 -29.03
C GLY A 83 -23.74 -37.84 -30.04
N ASP A 84 -23.83 -38.03 -31.35
CA ASP A 84 -23.77 -39.22 -32.21
C ASP A 84 -23.53 -38.67 -33.64
N ALA A 85 -23.28 -39.57 -34.58
CA ALA A 85 -23.00 -39.29 -35.97
C ALA A 85 -24.20 -38.67 -36.73
N ALA A 86 -23.91 -37.81 -37.72
CA ALA A 86 -24.52 -37.79 -39.06
C ALA A 86 -23.84 -36.74 -39.94
#